data_AF-A0A358EJX6-F1
#
_entry.id   AF-A0A358EJX6-F1
#
_cell.length_a   1.000
_cell.length_b   1.000
_cell.length_c   1.000
_cell.angle_alpha   90.00
_cell.angle_beta   90.00
_cell.angle_gamma   90.00
#
_symmetry.space_group_name_H-M   'P 1'
#
loop_
_entity.id
_entity.type
_entity.pdbx_description
1 polymer ?
#
loop_
_entity_poly.entity_id
_entity_poly.type
_entity_poly.pdbx_seq_one_letter_code
_entity_poly.pdbx_strand_id
1 'polypeptide(L)'
;LTDNNGSYPKVRGAAGVGGKLGSGLDNKGKPLPGIVAQLYGATTPEKNRPLNAYINNLKSFHDPADTGGGAYSVASAWEAFGNSYQPQVADDMFRVKRVLGEASEKKGSYEATSMHESEITKTSNKIIQGDWNWPYDRTDAWHAKQGEARHIMLYADGHAAEFVFPPTEKMLKWMLEPEPDPNYIWW
;
A
#
# COMPACT_ATOMS: atom_id res chain seq x y z
N LEU A 1 -2.71 -20.84 -9.50
CA LEU A 1 -2.46 -19.39 -9.66
C LEU A 1 -3.18 -18.83 -10.90
N THR A 2 -4.31 -19.43 -11.32
CA THR A 2 -5.04 -19.06 -12.55
C THR A 2 -6.13 -18.02 -12.35
N ASP A 3 -6.37 -17.58 -11.11
CA ASP A 3 -7.39 -16.57 -10.84
C ASP A 3 -6.96 -15.24 -11.46
N ASN A 4 -7.92 -14.56 -12.08
CA ASN A 4 -7.77 -13.25 -12.70
C ASN A 4 -6.78 -13.17 -13.88
N ASN A 5 -6.51 -14.31 -14.56
CA ASN A 5 -5.68 -14.37 -15.78
C ASN A 5 -4.33 -13.64 -15.61
N GLY A 6 -3.60 -13.98 -14.54
CA GLY A 6 -2.28 -13.43 -14.24
C GLY A 6 -2.25 -11.96 -13.80
N SER A 7 -3.39 -11.27 -13.76
CA SER A 7 -3.46 -9.88 -13.31
C SER A 7 -3.59 -9.77 -11.79
N TYR A 8 -2.91 -8.80 -11.20
CA TYR A 8 -3.20 -8.38 -9.82
C TYR A 8 -4.64 -7.85 -9.71
N PRO A 9 -5.26 -7.87 -8.51
CA PRO A 9 -6.63 -7.42 -8.35
C PRO A 9 -6.77 -5.91 -8.56
N LYS A 10 -7.98 -5.45 -8.90
CA LYS A 10 -8.36 -4.04 -8.80
C LYS A 10 -8.97 -3.78 -7.44
N VAL A 11 -8.72 -2.59 -6.89
CA VAL A 11 -9.16 -2.22 -5.53
C VAL A 11 -9.99 -0.95 -5.54
N ARG A 12 -10.55 -0.61 -4.38
CA ARG A 12 -11.12 0.71 -4.08
C ARG A 12 -10.34 1.31 -2.92
N GLY A 13 -9.40 2.18 -3.29
CA GLY A 13 -8.44 2.81 -2.41
C GLY A 13 -7.29 1.89 -1.98
N ALA A 14 -6.20 2.49 -1.52
CA ALA A 14 -4.94 1.79 -1.29
C ALA A 14 -5.04 0.65 -0.25
N ALA A 15 -5.76 0.85 0.86
CA ALA A 15 -6.01 -0.21 1.85
C ALA A 15 -7.01 -1.28 1.37
N GLY A 16 -7.71 -1.04 0.27
CA GLY A 16 -8.90 -1.79 -0.14
C GLY A 16 -8.64 -3.20 -0.65
N VAL A 17 -7.38 -3.66 -0.65
CA VAL A 17 -7.00 -4.99 -1.15
C VAL A 17 -7.47 -6.14 -0.24
N GLY A 18 -7.57 -5.90 1.07
CA GLY A 18 -7.92 -6.89 2.09
C GLY A 18 -8.21 -6.24 3.44
N GLY A 19 -8.71 -7.00 4.41
CA GLY A 19 -8.96 -6.56 5.78
C GLY A 19 -10.41 -6.17 6.08
N LYS A 20 -10.63 -5.27 7.04
CA LYS A 20 -11.97 -4.92 7.54
C LYS A 20 -12.50 -3.59 6.98
N LEU A 21 -13.76 -3.24 7.22
CA LEU A 21 -14.22 -1.86 6.98
C LEU A 21 -13.47 -0.89 7.93
N GLY A 22 -12.98 0.23 7.38
CA GLY A 22 -12.29 1.27 8.16
C GLY A 22 -13.28 2.19 8.86
N SER A 23 -12.85 2.78 9.98
CA SER A 23 -13.64 3.81 10.69
C SER A 23 -13.62 5.16 9.97
N GLY A 24 -12.58 5.45 9.17
CA GLY A 24 -12.40 6.74 8.53
C GLY A 24 -12.16 7.89 9.51
N LEU A 25 -11.58 7.61 10.68
CA LEU A 25 -11.32 8.61 11.73
C LEU A 25 -9.82 8.87 11.93
N ASP A 26 -9.47 10.10 12.33
CA ASP A 26 -8.14 10.47 12.80
C ASP A 26 -7.88 10.00 14.25
N ASN A 27 -6.69 10.26 14.80
CA ASN A 27 -6.34 9.89 16.16
C ASN A 27 -7.11 10.64 17.28
N LYS A 28 -7.96 11.61 16.93
CA LYS A 28 -8.85 12.34 17.85
C LYS A 28 -10.32 11.92 17.66
N GLY A 29 -10.58 10.90 16.83
CA GLY A 29 -11.93 10.44 16.52
C GLY A 29 -12.70 11.36 15.59
N LYS A 30 -12.03 12.29 14.88
CA LYS A 30 -12.68 13.16 13.90
C LYS A 30 -12.74 12.46 12.54
N PRO A 31 -13.84 12.61 11.77
CA PRO A 31 -13.91 12.10 10.42
C PRO A 31 -12.82 12.69 9.53
N LEU A 32 -12.16 11.82 8.76
CA LEU A 32 -11.30 12.21 7.66
C LEU A 32 -12.14 12.88 6.56
N PRO A 33 -11.54 13.74 5.72
CA PRO A 33 -12.21 14.24 4.53
C PRO A 33 -12.75 13.07 3.69
N GLY A 34 -13.98 13.18 3.19
CA GLY A 34 -14.65 12.05 2.52
C GLY A 34 -13.85 11.45 1.35
N ILE A 35 -13.18 12.32 0.56
CA ILE A 35 -12.31 11.89 -0.53
C ILE A 35 -11.09 11.10 -0.03
N VAL A 36 -10.52 11.47 1.11
CA VAL A 36 -9.38 10.77 1.73
C VAL A 36 -9.83 9.39 2.22
N ALA A 37 -10.95 9.34 2.94
CA ALA A 37 -11.52 8.08 3.41
C ALA A 37 -11.81 7.11 2.24
N GLN A 38 -12.25 7.65 1.10
CA GLN A 38 -12.46 6.85 -0.12
C GLN A 38 -11.14 6.40 -0.76
N LEU A 39 -10.23 7.32 -1.06
CA LEU A 39 -8.95 7.02 -1.73
C LEU A 39 -8.06 6.07 -0.92
N TYR A 40 -8.19 6.10 0.42
CA TYR A 40 -7.40 5.23 1.29
C TYR A 40 -8.13 3.93 1.60
N GLY A 41 -9.37 3.76 1.12
CA GLY A 41 -10.13 2.50 1.23
C GLY A 41 -10.92 2.34 2.52
N ALA A 42 -10.98 3.33 3.40
CA ALA A 42 -11.76 3.26 4.66
C ALA A 42 -13.23 2.93 4.40
N THR A 43 -13.79 3.42 3.29
CA THR A 43 -15.19 3.19 2.92
C THR A 43 -15.43 1.88 2.17
N THR A 44 -14.40 1.07 1.90
CA THR A 44 -14.50 -0.19 1.15
C THR A 44 -14.95 -1.33 2.06
N PRO A 45 -16.17 -1.88 1.85
CA PRO A 45 -16.69 -2.99 2.66
C PRO A 45 -15.89 -4.28 2.45
N GLU A 46 -15.87 -5.16 3.45
CA GLU A 46 -15.10 -6.42 3.45
C GLU A 46 -15.35 -7.31 2.24
N LYS A 47 -16.61 -7.42 1.80
CA LYS A 47 -17.00 -8.20 0.62
C LYS A 47 -16.46 -7.66 -0.71
N ASN A 48 -16.05 -6.40 -0.73
CA ASN A 48 -15.48 -5.73 -1.89
C ASN A 48 -13.93 -5.68 -1.83
N ARG A 49 -13.32 -6.28 -0.79
CA ARG A 49 -11.87 -6.38 -0.65
C ARG A 49 -11.41 -7.72 -1.23
N PRO A 50 -10.69 -7.74 -2.36
CA PRO A 50 -10.51 -8.94 -3.18
C PRO A 50 -9.81 -10.09 -2.45
N LEU A 51 -8.85 -9.81 -1.56
CA LEU A 51 -8.10 -10.87 -0.88
C LEU A 51 -8.89 -11.54 0.26
N ASN A 52 -9.99 -10.95 0.72
CA ASN A 52 -10.78 -11.51 1.83
C ASN A 52 -11.41 -12.87 1.47
N ALA A 53 -11.66 -13.15 0.19
CA ALA A 53 -12.19 -14.43 -0.25
C ALA A 53 -11.19 -15.60 -0.07
N TYR A 54 -9.91 -15.31 0.09
CA TYR A 54 -8.82 -16.28 0.14
C TYR A 54 -8.21 -16.44 1.54
N ILE A 55 -8.69 -15.67 2.52
CA ILE A 55 -8.12 -15.59 3.85
C ILE A 55 -9.19 -15.92 4.89
N ASN A 56 -8.86 -16.79 5.85
CA ASN A 56 -9.79 -17.21 6.89
C ASN A 56 -9.85 -16.25 8.08
N ASN A 57 -8.83 -15.39 8.27
CA ASN A 57 -8.73 -14.46 9.38
C ASN A 57 -8.30 -13.08 8.89
N LEU A 58 -9.23 -12.12 8.93
CA LEU A 58 -8.95 -10.75 8.49
C LEU A 58 -7.82 -10.07 9.27
N LYS A 59 -7.49 -10.55 10.48
CA LYS A 59 -6.34 -10.04 11.24
C LYS A 59 -4.98 -10.30 10.55
N SER A 60 -4.92 -11.11 9.49
CA SER A 60 -3.73 -11.19 8.64
C SER A 60 -3.35 -9.85 7.99
N PHE A 61 -4.30 -8.91 7.90
CA PHE A 61 -4.10 -7.54 7.40
C PHE A 61 -3.85 -6.52 8.52
N HIS A 62 -3.67 -6.97 9.76
CA HIS A 62 -3.36 -6.13 10.91
C HIS A 62 -1.92 -6.39 11.34
N ASP A 63 -1.07 -5.38 11.21
CA ASP A 63 0.27 -5.40 11.77
C ASP A 63 0.20 -5.08 13.28
N PRO A 64 0.70 -5.95 14.17
CA PRO A 64 0.77 -5.64 15.60
C PRO A 64 1.58 -4.39 15.95
N ALA A 65 2.50 -3.95 15.08
CA ALA A 65 3.28 -2.73 15.23
C ALA A 65 2.59 -1.48 14.65
N ASP A 66 1.37 -1.61 14.11
CA ASP A 66 0.60 -0.49 13.56
C ASP A 66 0.29 0.55 14.64
N THR A 67 1.08 1.62 14.65
CA THR A 67 0.85 2.80 15.50
C THR A 67 0.24 3.97 14.71
N GLY A 68 -0.31 3.70 13.51
CA GLY A 68 -0.88 4.70 12.63
C GLY A 68 0.15 5.69 12.08
N GLY A 69 -0.20 6.98 12.04
CA GLY A 69 0.65 8.04 11.49
C GLY A 69 0.24 8.50 10.08
N GLY A 70 1.23 8.85 9.26
CA GLY A 70 1.02 9.38 7.90
C GLY A 70 0.50 10.81 7.85
N ALA A 71 0.00 11.23 6.67
CA ALA A 71 -0.43 12.61 6.41
C ALA A 71 -1.63 13.08 7.24
N TYR A 72 -2.46 12.14 7.72
CA TYR A 72 -3.71 12.43 8.42
C TYR A 72 -3.70 12.04 9.90
N SER A 73 -2.53 11.67 10.45
CA SER A 73 -2.36 11.37 11.88
C SER A 73 -3.42 10.42 12.43
N VAL A 74 -3.59 9.26 11.79
CA VAL A 74 -4.49 8.22 12.30
C VAL A 74 -3.84 7.49 13.48
N ALA A 75 -4.64 6.96 14.41
CA ALA A 75 -4.10 6.21 15.55
C ALA A 75 -3.67 4.78 15.19
N SER A 76 -4.29 4.21 14.15
CA SER A 76 -3.95 2.91 13.56
C SER A 76 -4.48 2.91 12.13
N ALA A 77 -3.66 2.46 11.18
CA ALA A 77 -4.08 2.30 9.78
C ALA A 77 -5.12 1.19 9.63
N TRP A 78 -4.99 0.10 10.39
CA TRP A 78 -5.99 -0.95 10.52
C TRP A 78 -7.34 -0.43 11.02
N GLU A 79 -7.35 0.42 12.04
CA GLU A 79 -8.62 0.96 12.54
C GLU A 79 -9.21 2.03 11.63
N ALA A 80 -8.38 2.91 11.06
CA ALA A 80 -8.85 3.99 10.19
C ALA A 80 -9.24 3.50 8.79
N PHE A 81 -8.40 2.69 8.14
CA PHE A 81 -8.52 2.28 6.74
C PHE A 81 -8.89 0.81 6.55
N GLY A 82 -8.75 -0.01 7.60
CA GLY A 82 -9.11 -1.42 7.56
C GLY A 82 -7.98 -2.36 7.12
N ASN A 83 -6.77 -1.85 6.93
CA ASN A 83 -5.57 -2.61 6.54
C ASN A 83 -4.32 -1.85 7.03
N SER A 84 -3.37 -2.55 7.62
CA SER A 84 -2.08 -1.98 8.02
C SER A 84 -1.08 -1.87 6.87
N TYR A 85 -1.36 -2.47 5.72
CA TYR A 85 -0.44 -2.52 4.59
C TYR A 85 -0.93 -1.70 3.40
N GLN A 86 0.00 -1.06 2.70
CA GLN A 86 -0.27 -0.21 1.55
C GLN A 86 0.51 -0.72 0.31
N PRO A 87 -0.19 -1.27 -0.71
CA PRO A 87 0.35 -1.42 -2.06
C PRO A 87 0.40 -0.07 -2.78
N GLN A 88 1.23 0.03 -3.82
CA GLN A 88 1.18 1.15 -4.76
C GLN A 88 0.00 0.94 -5.74
N VAL A 89 -0.93 1.89 -5.76
CA VAL A 89 -2.21 1.83 -6.51
C VAL A 89 -2.34 3.06 -7.40
N ALA A 90 -2.92 2.89 -8.60
CA ALA A 90 -3.24 3.93 -9.58
C ALA A 90 -2.05 4.67 -10.22
N ASP A 91 -1.11 5.15 -9.42
CA ASP A 91 0.03 5.96 -9.87
C ASP A 91 1.36 5.28 -9.56
N ASP A 92 2.34 5.52 -10.42
CA ASP A 92 3.73 5.18 -10.15
C ASP A 92 4.35 6.29 -9.31
N MET A 93 4.81 5.95 -8.12
CA MET A 93 5.39 6.93 -7.19
C MET A 93 6.63 6.37 -6.54
N PHE A 94 7.56 7.24 -6.15
CA PHE A 94 8.74 6.83 -5.38
C PHE A 94 9.64 5.83 -6.11
N ARG A 95 9.60 5.86 -7.45
CA ARG A 95 10.21 4.86 -8.35
C ARG A 95 9.67 3.43 -8.21
N VAL A 96 8.52 3.28 -7.55
CA VAL A 96 7.78 2.02 -7.46
C VAL A 96 6.69 2.03 -8.53
N LYS A 97 6.73 1.03 -9.40
CA LYS A 97 5.64 0.79 -10.35
C LYS A 97 4.43 0.25 -9.60
N ARG A 98 3.26 0.84 -9.79
CA ARG A 98 2.01 0.37 -9.18
C ARG A 98 1.71 -1.08 -9.56
N VAL A 99 1.12 -1.82 -8.63
CA VAL A 99 0.70 -3.21 -8.87
C VAL A 99 -0.81 -3.32 -9.01
N LEU A 100 -1.59 -2.46 -8.33
CA LEU A 100 -3.04 -2.50 -8.38
C LEU A 100 -3.61 -1.32 -9.18
N GLY A 101 -4.68 -1.59 -9.93
CA GLY A 101 -5.52 -0.56 -10.53
C GLY A 101 -6.60 -0.09 -9.56
N GLU A 102 -6.96 1.18 -9.63
CA GLU A 102 -8.05 1.78 -8.85
C GLU A 102 -9.38 1.68 -9.60
N ALA A 103 -10.38 1.07 -9.00
CA ALA A 103 -11.67 0.78 -9.64
C ALA A 103 -12.55 2.02 -9.86
N SER A 104 -12.27 3.13 -9.19
CA SER A 104 -12.95 4.41 -9.43
C SER A 104 -12.36 5.24 -10.58
N GLU A 105 -11.19 4.83 -11.11
CA GLU A 105 -10.57 5.49 -12.26
C GLU A 105 -11.27 5.16 -13.58
N LYS A 106 -10.96 5.96 -14.62
CA LYS A 106 -11.55 5.78 -15.94
C LYS A 106 -11.25 4.38 -16.48
N LYS A 107 -12.28 3.58 -16.75
CA LYS A 107 -12.13 2.23 -17.30
C LYS A 107 -11.22 2.21 -18.54
N GLY A 108 -10.17 1.39 -18.47
CA GLY A 108 -9.18 1.23 -19.54
C GLY A 108 -8.04 2.26 -19.51
N SER A 109 -8.03 3.19 -18.55
CA SER A 109 -6.85 4.03 -18.29
C SER A 109 -5.74 3.21 -17.64
N TYR A 110 -4.55 3.82 -17.56
CA TYR A 110 -3.42 3.21 -16.86
C TYR A 110 -3.80 2.96 -15.41
N GLU A 111 -4.26 4.00 -14.72
CA GLU A 111 -4.59 4.03 -13.30
C GLU A 111 -5.65 3.00 -12.91
N ALA A 112 -6.59 2.68 -13.81
CA ALA A 112 -7.63 1.66 -13.60
C ALA A 112 -7.18 0.21 -13.85
N THR A 113 -5.98 -0.01 -14.38
CA THR A 113 -5.54 -1.31 -14.91
C THR A 113 -4.41 -1.91 -14.06
N SER A 114 -4.67 -2.98 -13.32
CA SER A 114 -3.65 -3.66 -12.52
C SER A 114 -2.53 -4.25 -13.37
N MET A 115 -1.34 -4.37 -12.76
CA MET A 115 -0.19 -5.01 -13.37
C MET A 115 -0.50 -6.50 -13.65
N HIS A 116 -0.01 -7.01 -14.77
CA HIS A 116 0.01 -8.44 -15.08
C HIS A 116 1.34 -9.06 -14.64
N GLU A 117 1.33 -10.27 -14.10
CA GLU A 117 2.53 -10.95 -13.60
C GLU A 117 3.64 -11.08 -14.64
N SER A 118 3.29 -11.19 -15.93
CA SER A 118 4.27 -11.22 -17.03
C SER A 118 5.03 -9.90 -17.23
N GLU A 119 4.54 -8.79 -16.68
CA GLU A 119 5.28 -7.52 -16.68
C GLU A 119 6.44 -7.54 -15.67
N ILE A 120 6.39 -8.43 -14.68
CA ILE A 120 7.42 -8.53 -13.64
C ILE A 120 8.60 -9.34 -14.18
N THR A 121 9.62 -8.63 -14.63
CA THR A 121 10.86 -9.24 -15.17
C THR A 121 11.92 -9.52 -14.10
N LYS A 122 11.81 -8.85 -12.94
CA LYS A 122 12.69 -9.05 -11.78
C LYS A 122 11.86 -9.04 -10.51
N THR A 123 11.70 -10.21 -9.92
CA THR A 123 10.77 -10.42 -8.80
C THR A 123 11.36 -10.02 -7.45
N SER A 124 12.69 -10.14 -7.30
CA SER A 124 13.39 -9.94 -6.02
C SER A 124 13.51 -8.49 -5.57
N ASN A 125 13.21 -7.51 -6.43
CA ASN A 125 13.21 -6.08 -6.09
C ASN A 125 11.87 -5.39 -6.37
N LYS A 126 10.88 -6.13 -6.90
CA LYS A 126 9.54 -5.62 -7.18
C LYS A 126 8.73 -5.56 -5.89
N ILE A 127 8.46 -4.37 -5.39
CA ILE A 127 7.61 -4.14 -4.21
C ILE A 127 6.15 -4.38 -4.60
N ILE A 128 5.46 -5.21 -3.82
CA ILE A 128 4.03 -5.48 -3.93
C ILE A 128 3.24 -4.66 -2.92
N GLN A 129 3.71 -4.59 -1.68
CA GLN A 129 3.13 -3.80 -0.59
C GLN A 129 4.17 -3.58 0.51
N GLY A 130 3.89 -2.68 1.44
CA GLY A 130 4.63 -2.56 2.70
C GLY A 130 3.77 -1.96 3.80
N ASP A 131 4.39 -1.63 4.92
CA ASP A 131 3.76 -0.90 6.03
C ASP A 131 3.07 0.37 5.55
N TRP A 132 1.93 0.76 6.13
CA TRP A 132 1.15 1.91 5.66
C TRP A 132 1.93 3.24 5.52
N ASN A 133 2.87 3.47 6.42
CA ASN A 133 3.64 4.71 6.57
C ASN A 133 4.91 4.79 5.70
N TRP A 134 5.19 3.79 4.87
CA TRP A 134 6.24 3.86 3.85
C TRP A 134 5.96 5.00 2.84
N PRO A 135 6.96 5.53 2.12
CA PRO A 135 8.40 5.24 2.19
C PRO A 135 9.17 6.30 3.00
N TYR A 136 8.55 6.94 3.99
CA TYR A 136 9.15 8.11 4.63
C TYR A 136 10.07 7.73 5.80
N ASP A 137 11.23 8.37 5.83
CA ASP A 137 12.14 8.34 6.97
C ASP A 137 11.63 9.33 8.04
N ARG A 138 10.78 8.82 8.93
CA ARG A 138 10.05 9.58 9.96
C ARG A 138 9.95 8.78 11.26
N THR A 139 9.68 9.48 12.35
CA THR A 139 9.51 8.90 13.69
C THR A 139 8.30 7.99 13.83
N ASP A 140 7.35 8.05 12.89
CA ASP A 140 6.18 7.18 12.89
C ASP A 140 6.38 5.88 12.10
N ALA A 141 7.59 5.58 11.63
CA ALA A 141 7.94 4.26 11.07
C ALA A 141 7.77 3.16 12.13
N TRP A 142 6.95 2.15 11.82
CA TRP A 142 6.45 1.19 12.81
C TRP A 142 7.53 0.21 13.28
N HIS A 143 8.39 -0.21 12.35
CA HIS A 143 9.47 -1.17 12.61
C HIS A 143 10.83 -0.48 12.75
N ALA A 144 10.83 0.81 13.11
CA ALA A 144 12.06 1.57 13.31
C ALA A 144 12.98 0.91 14.35
N LYS A 145 14.29 0.88 14.04
CA LYS A 145 15.29 0.25 14.91
C LYS A 145 16.54 1.13 14.96
N GLN A 146 17.02 1.41 16.16
CA GLN A 146 18.26 2.16 16.39
C GLN A 146 18.32 3.52 15.66
N GLY A 147 17.18 4.19 15.50
CA GLY A 147 17.08 5.51 14.86
C GLY A 147 16.92 5.48 13.34
N GLU A 148 16.81 4.30 12.72
CA GLU A 148 16.53 4.15 11.29
C GLU A 148 15.05 3.81 11.09
N ALA A 149 14.36 4.56 10.21
CA ALA A 149 13.00 4.29 9.78
C ALA A 149 12.96 3.09 8.82
N ARG A 150 12.91 1.90 9.41
CA ARG A 150 12.76 0.63 8.70
C ARG A 150 11.29 0.35 8.46
N HIS A 151 11.00 -0.11 7.25
CA HIS A 151 9.67 -0.54 6.80
C HIS A 151 9.73 -2.00 6.37
N ILE A 152 8.71 -2.79 6.70
CA ILE A 152 8.58 -4.15 6.17
C ILE A 152 7.95 -4.09 4.79
N MET A 153 8.65 -4.63 3.80
CA MET A 153 8.22 -4.65 2.41
C MET A 153 8.04 -6.09 1.94
N LEU A 154 6.95 -6.36 1.23
CA LEU A 154 6.70 -7.62 0.51
C LEU A 154 7.12 -7.47 -0.95
N TYR A 155 7.92 -8.42 -1.43
CA TYR A 155 8.41 -8.47 -2.80
C TYR A 155 7.69 -9.54 -3.64
N ALA A 156 7.80 -9.43 -4.96
CA ALA A 156 7.05 -10.26 -5.91
C ALA A 156 7.47 -11.73 -5.94
N ASP A 157 8.66 -12.08 -5.47
CA ASP A 157 9.08 -13.48 -5.24
C ASP A 157 8.54 -14.06 -3.92
N GLY A 158 7.78 -13.27 -3.15
CA GLY A 158 7.12 -13.67 -1.92
C GLY A 158 7.94 -13.46 -0.65
N HIS A 159 9.18 -12.98 -0.72
CA HIS A 159 9.93 -12.66 0.50
C HIS A 159 9.47 -11.32 1.09
N ALA A 160 9.54 -11.22 2.42
CA ALA A 160 9.38 -9.96 3.13
C ALA A 160 10.71 -9.57 3.78
N ALA A 161 11.07 -8.29 3.71
CA ALA A 161 12.32 -7.78 4.28
C ALA A 161 12.16 -6.35 4.80
N GLU A 162 13.00 -6.01 5.79
CA GLU A 162 13.17 -4.62 6.23
C GLU A 162 13.85 -3.81 5.12
N PHE A 163 13.34 -2.62 4.85
CA PHE A 163 13.92 -1.66 3.92
C PHE A 163 14.01 -0.27 4.56
N VAL A 164 15.16 0.39 4.36
CA VAL A 164 15.36 1.80 4.74
C VAL A 164 15.38 2.62 3.47
N PHE A 165 14.32 3.42 3.28
CA PHE A 165 14.24 4.33 2.15
C PHE A 165 15.18 5.53 2.34
N PRO A 166 15.55 6.23 1.25
CA PRO A 166 16.23 7.51 1.36
C PRO A 166 15.48 8.52 2.24
N PRO A 167 16.17 9.59 2.69
CA PRO A 167 15.54 10.61 3.51
C PRO A 167 14.26 11.17 2.89
N THR A 168 13.28 11.51 3.74
CA THR A 168 11.98 12.04 3.32
C THR A 168 12.08 13.18 2.30
N GLU A 169 13.04 14.10 2.45
CA GLU A 169 13.27 15.19 1.49
C GLU A 169 13.55 14.68 0.06
N LYS A 170 14.32 13.60 -0.05
CA LYS A 170 14.63 12.97 -1.33
C LYS A 170 13.43 12.18 -1.87
N MET A 171 12.71 11.47 -1.00
CA MET A 171 11.49 10.76 -1.41
C MET A 171 10.41 11.69 -1.94
N LEU A 172 10.26 12.88 -1.36
CA LEU A 172 9.35 13.91 -1.87
C LEU A 172 9.75 14.42 -3.26
N LYS A 173 11.06 14.55 -3.54
CA LYS A 173 11.54 14.86 -4.90
C LYS A 173 11.31 13.70 -5.87
N TRP A 174 11.23 12.47 -5.34
CA TRP A 174 10.96 11.26 -6.08
C TRP A 174 9.49 10.87 -6.18
N MET A 175 8.58 11.81 -5.91
CA MET A 175 7.16 11.55 -5.92
C MET A 175 6.67 11.04 -7.28
N LEU A 176 7.12 11.63 -8.39
CA LEU A 176 6.75 11.23 -9.76
C LEU A 176 7.96 10.98 -10.68
N GLU A 177 9.14 11.52 -10.34
CA GLU A 177 10.37 11.35 -11.13
C GLU A 177 11.55 10.97 -10.23
N PRO A 178 12.45 10.03 -10.61
CA PRO A 178 12.45 9.31 -11.88
C PRO A 178 11.33 8.29 -11.97
N GLU A 179 10.99 7.90 -13.20
CA GLU A 179 10.12 6.76 -13.45
C GLU A 179 10.65 5.47 -12.79
N PRO A 180 9.75 4.49 -12.51
CA PRO A 180 10.15 3.18 -12.05
C PRO A 180 11.10 2.48 -13.03
N ASP A 181 12.16 1.87 -12.52
CA ASP A 181 13.15 1.13 -13.31
C ASP A 181 13.36 -0.26 -12.70
N PRO A 182 13.03 -1.37 -13.42
CA PRO A 182 13.26 -2.73 -12.93
C PRO A 182 14.71 -3.03 -12.56
N ASN A 183 15.68 -2.27 -13.08
CA ASN A 183 17.09 -2.44 -12.77
C ASN A 183 17.55 -1.65 -11.53
N TYR A 184 16.70 -0.80 -10.97
CA TYR A 184 17.00 -0.09 -9.73
C TYR A 184 16.92 -1.03 -8.52
N ILE A 185 17.43 -0.58 -7.36
CA ILE A 185 17.48 -1.39 -6.14
C ILE A 185 16.09 -1.75 -5.58
N TRP A 186 15.05 -1.01 -5.96
CA TRP A 186 13.65 -1.39 -5.81
C TRP A 186 12.88 -1.00 -7.06
N TRP A 187 11.70 -1.60 -7.24
CA TRP A 187 10.83 -1.35 -8.38
C TRP A 187 9.36 -1.56 -8.07
#